data_AF-A0A2M8HFY8-F1
#
_entry.id   AF-A0A2M8HFY8-F1
#
_cell.length_a   1.000
_cell.length_b   1.000
_cell.length_c   1.000
_cell.angle_alpha   90.00
_cell.angle_beta   90.00
_cell.angle_gamma   90.00
#
_symmetry.space_group_name_H-M   'P 1'
#
loop_
_entity.id
_entity.type
_entity.pdbx_description
1 polymer ?
#
loop_
_entity_poly.entity_id
_entity_poly.type
_entity_poly.pdbx_seq_one_letter_code
_entity_poly.pdbx_strand_id
1 'polypeptide(L)'
;MPKKKQKPLFLKPNQNKPRNFSFFCLFDKFFRQFIISKPIHKLILISLFQASLLYADPIPDKEEQRLDESIRSHYEGLKKARELLALPKIHTLPSNTIIRFLGEYPNRTGIKIIRYNVIEDPLDRLNIKSSEEKSILLEFNGSVLSRIEYIVKIEETGSSPRTYTKILDETPMDETINDLEIHTLDGISSDLYPLSAIPNSGINKSRNSFKKNFYLKLLQESLIQLNLILQLQKQTENTNQNKRINSLKNSLNY
;
A
#
# COMPACT_ATOMS: atom_id res chain seq x y z
N MET A 1 -50.67 -50.58 7.34
CA MET A 1 -49.38 -50.00 6.90
C MET A 1 -49.48 -48.48 6.85
N PRO A 2 -48.87 -47.73 7.79
CA PRO A 2 -48.78 -46.27 7.68
C PRO A 2 -47.40 -45.83 7.15
N LYS A 3 -47.41 -44.99 6.11
CA LYS A 3 -46.21 -44.40 5.49
C LYS A 3 -45.56 -43.38 6.43
N LYS A 4 -44.28 -43.60 6.75
CA LYS A 4 -43.39 -42.67 7.47
C LYS A 4 -43.27 -41.34 6.73
N LYS A 5 -43.65 -40.22 7.37
CA LYS A 5 -43.27 -38.87 6.94
C LYS A 5 -41.83 -38.60 7.40
N GLN A 6 -40.88 -38.55 6.47
CA GLN A 6 -39.52 -38.07 6.72
C GLN A 6 -39.55 -36.54 6.83
N LYS A 7 -39.04 -36.01 7.94
CA LYS A 7 -38.73 -34.58 8.11
C LYS A 7 -37.44 -34.27 7.34
N PRO A 8 -37.34 -33.16 6.59
CA PRO A 8 -36.07 -32.76 6.01
C PRO A 8 -35.12 -32.25 7.10
N LEU A 9 -33.89 -32.79 7.07
CA LEU A 9 -32.75 -32.33 7.87
C LEU A 9 -32.41 -30.88 7.49
N PHE A 10 -32.53 -29.97 8.45
CA PHE A 10 -31.91 -28.64 8.35
C PHE A 10 -30.40 -28.80 8.44
N LEU A 11 -29.71 -28.75 7.30
CA LEU A 11 -28.28 -28.52 7.21
C LEU A 11 -28.02 -27.07 7.67
N LYS A 12 -27.42 -26.92 8.86
CA LYS A 12 -26.86 -25.64 9.30
C LYS A 12 -25.79 -25.20 8.30
N PRO A 13 -25.86 -23.97 7.74
CA PRO A 13 -24.76 -23.46 6.94
C PRO A 13 -23.54 -23.24 7.83
N ASN A 14 -22.44 -23.85 7.39
CA ASN A 14 -21.10 -23.79 7.94
C ASN A 14 -20.64 -22.32 8.05
N GLN A 15 -20.54 -21.80 9.27
CA GLN A 15 -20.02 -20.46 9.54
C GLN A 15 -18.48 -20.47 9.43
N ASN A 16 -17.97 -20.50 8.21
CA ASN A 16 -16.59 -20.10 7.92
C ASN A 16 -16.61 -19.06 6.80
N LYS A 17 -17.06 -17.85 7.17
CA LYS A 17 -16.94 -16.64 6.35
C LYS A 17 -15.60 -16.00 6.72
N PRO A 18 -14.65 -15.82 5.79
CA PRO A 18 -13.46 -15.03 6.06
C PRO A 18 -13.92 -13.60 6.41
N ARG A 19 -13.55 -13.14 7.59
CA ARG A 19 -13.75 -11.75 8.01
C ARG A 19 -12.83 -10.88 7.13
N ASN A 20 -13.33 -10.44 5.99
CA ASN A 20 -12.77 -9.31 5.28
C ASN A 20 -13.01 -8.07 6.17
N PHE A 21 -12.04 -7.81 7.05
CA PHE A 21 -11.96 -6.56 7.79
C PHE A 21 -11.83 -5.44 6.76
N SER A 22 -12.91 -4.71 6.55
CA SER A 22 -12.91 -3.46 5.80
C SER A 22 -11.84 -2.55 6.40
N PHE A 23 -10.77 -2.30 5.64
CA PHE A 23 -9.72 -1.33 5.96
C PHE A 23 -10.30 0.07 6.22
N PHE A 24 -11.44 0.38 5.59
CA PHE A 24 -12.18 1.63 5.74
C PHE A 24 -12.76 1.83 7.14
N CYS A 25 -13.24 0.77 7.80
CA CYS A 25 -13.72 0.87 9.19
C CYS A 25 -12.59 1.20 10.18
N LEU A 26 -11.34 0.86 9.87
CA LEU A 26 -10.19 1.24 10.70
C LEU A 26 -9.72 2.66 10.38
N PHE A 27 -9.67 3.04 9.11
CA PHE A 27 -9.21 4.36 8.68
C PHE A 27 -10.21 5.48 9.08
N ASP A 28 -11.51 5.28 8.80
CA ASP A 28 -12.57 6.23 9.13
C ASP A 28 -12.81 6.33 10.65
N LYS A 29 -12.63 5.23 11.41
CA LYS A 29 -12.65 5.31 12.90
C LYS A 29 -11.43 6.04 13.45
N PHE A 30 -10.25 5.83 12.88
CA PHE A 30 -9.01 6.47 13.33
C PHE A 30 -9.07 7.99 13.11
N PHE A 31 -9.69 8.45 12.02
CA PHE A 31 -9.85 9.88 11.71
C PHE A 31 -11.08 10.53 12.35
N ARG A 32 -12.24 9.87 12.42
CA ARG A 32 -13.45 10.44 13.07
C ARG A 32 -13.27 10.68 14.57
N GLN A 33 -12.42 9.91 15.24
CA GLN A 33 -12.09 10.14 16.65
C GLN A 33 -11.21 11.39 16.86
N PHE A 34 -10.56 11.91 15.81
CA PHE A 34 -9.68 13.07 15.86
C PHE A 34 -10.39 14.42 15.67
N ILE A 35 -11.58 14.44 15.04
CA ILE A 35 -12.26 15.70 14.64
C ILE A 35 -13.38 16.13 15.61
N ILE A 36 -13.90 15.25 16.47
CA ILE A 36 -14.99 15.59 17.40
C ILE A 36 -14.44 15.92 18.80
N SER A 37 -13.74 17.06 18.92
CA SER A 37 -13.51 17.73 20.20
C SER A 37 -14.01 19.16 20.09
N LYS A 38 -15.09 19.46 20.83
CA LYS A 38 -15.92 20.67 20.73
C LYS A 38 -15.11 21.98 20.79
N PRO A 39 -15.46 23.02 20.02
CA PRO A 39 -14.62 24.20 19.83
C PRO A 39 -14.67 25.25 20.95
N ILE A 40 -15.39 25.02 22.06
CA ILE A 40 -15.77 26.11 22.98
C ILE A 40 -14.80 26.28 24.18
N HIS A 41 -13.87 25.35 24.42
CA HIS A 41 -12.91 25.46 25.54
C HIS A 41 -11.48 25.84 25.14
N LYS A 42 -11.19 26.08 23.85
CA LYS A 42 -9.82 26.36 23.37
C LYS A 42 -9.30 27.77 23.67
N LEU A 43 -10.14 28.73 24.03
CA LEU A 43 -9.72 30.14 24.13
C LEU A 43 -9.16 30.58 25.49
N ILE A 44 -9.31 29.79 26.57
CA ILE A 44 -8.90 30.21 27.92
C ILE A 44 -7.60 29.51 28.39
N LEU A 45 -7.16 28.44 27.73
CA LEU A 45 -5.96 27.67 28.12
C LEU A 45 -4.68 28.08 27.36
N ILE A 46 -4.77 28.97 26.37
CA ILE A 46 -3.65 29.38 25.52
C ILE A 46 -2.80 30.49 26.17
N SER A 47 -3.29 31.22 27.17
CA SER A 47 -2.51 32.29 27.83
C SER A 47 -1.60 31.81 28.98
N LEU A 48 -1.74 30.57 29.46
CA LEU A 48 -0.94 30.05 30.58
C LEU A 48 0.11 28.99 30.19
N PHE A 49 0.24 28.68 28.90
CA PHE A 49 1.17 27.65 28.40
C PHE A 49 2.30 28.24 27.53
N GLN A 50 2.67 29.51 27.76
CA GLN A 50 3.82 30.15 27.07
C GLN A 50 5.09 30.21 27.93
N ALA A 51 5.10 29.61 29.13
CA ALA A 51 6.24 29.69 30.05
C ALA A 51 7.04 28.38 30.25
N SER A 52 6.75 27.30 29.51
CA SER A 52 7.45 26.00 29.67
C SER A 52 8.05 25.42 28.40
N LEU A 53 8.07 26.15 27.28
CA LEU A 53 8.80 25.76 26.07
C LEU A 53 10.27 26.23 26.15
N LEU A 54 11.01 25.72 27.12
CA LEU A 54 12.47 25.69 27.07
C LEU A 54 12.89 24.25 26.85
N TYR A 55 13.39 24.01 25.62
CA TYR A 55 14.27 22.91 25.22
C TYR A 55 14.18 21.62 26.02
N ALA A 56 13.24 20.76 25.62
CA ALA A 56 13.48 19.32 25.68
C ALA A 56 13.42 18.82 24.25
N ASP A 57 14.58 18.53 23.66
CA ASP A 57 14.64 17.65 22.51
C ASP A 57 13.87 16.37 22.90
N PRO A 58 12.79 16.00 22.18
CA PRO A 58 12.05 14.82 22.54
C PRO A 58 12.97 13.63 22.34
N ILE A 59 13.33 12.96 23.44
CA ILE A 59 14.04 11.68 23.41
C ILE A 59 13.28 10.80 22.39
N PRO A 60 13.95 10.33 21.32
CA PRO A 60 13.26 9.59 20.28
C PRO A 60 12.62 8.35 20.89
N ASP A 61 11.32 8.18 20.65
CA ASP A 61 10.59 7.01 21.12
C ASP A 61 11.25 5.76 20.51
N LYS A 62 11.79 4.87 21.35
CA LYS A 62 12.44 3.62 20.90
C LYS A 62 11.54 2.79 20.00
N GLU A 63 10.22 2.91 20.17
CA GLU A 63 9.26 2.26 19.28
C GLU A 63 9.22 2.91 17.89
N GLU A 64 9.26 4.24 17.81
CA GLU A 64 9.30 4.98 16.55
C GLU A 64 10.56 4.64 15.76
N GLN A 65 11.72 4.62 16.42
CA GLN A 65 12.99 4.25 15.79
C GLN A 65 12.97 2.84 15.18
N ARG A 66 12.41 1.85 15.90
CA ARG A 66 12.27 0.48 15.38
C ARG A 66 11.34 0.40 14.17
N LEU A 67 10.28 1.21 14.15
CA LEU A 67 9.39 1.30 13.01
C LEU A 67 10.09 1.94 11.82
N ASP A 68 10.91 2.97 12.05
CA ASP A 68 11.68 3.64 11.01
C ASP A 68 12.74 2.72 10.39
N GLU A 69 13.47 1.97 11.21
CA GLU A 69 14.38 0.92 10.75
C GLU A 69 13.64 -0.15 9.91
N SER A 70 12.44 -0.54 10.35
CA SER A 70 11.62 -1.49 9.60
C SER A 70 11.19 -0.93 8.24
N ILE A 71 10.77 0.34 8.18
CA ILE A 71 10.40 1.00 6.92
C ILE A 71 11.61 1.04 5.98
N ARG A 72 12.78 1.45 6.48
CA ARG A 72 14.03 1.46 5.70
C ARG A 72 14.38 0.08 5.15
N SER A 73 14.25 -0.97 5.96
CA SER A 73 14.46 -2.35 5.49
C SER A 73 13.51 -2.74 4.35
N HIS A 74 12.28 -2.24 4.34
CA HIS A 74 11.35 -2.48 3.23
C HIS A 74 11.76 -1.71 1.97
N TYR A 75 12.23 -0.46 2.11
CA TYR A 75 12.75 0.32 1.00
C TYR A 75 13.97 -0.34 0.35
N GLU A 76 14.88 -0.90 1.13
CA GLU A 76 16.00 -1.71 0.62
C GLU A 76 15.50 -2.91 -0.20
N GLY A 77 14.42 -3.55 0.26
CA GLY A 77 13.75 -4.61 -0.51
C GLY A 77 13.18 -4.11 -1.84
N LEU A 78 12.57 -2.93 -1.85
CA LEU A 78 11.97 -2.31 -3.03
C LEU A 78 13.01 -1.86 -4.07
N LYS A 79 14.27 -1.60 -3.68
CA LYS A 79 15.36 -1.29 -4.63
C LYS A 79 15.54 -2.35 -5.71
N LYS A 80 15.19 -3.61 -5.43
CA LYS A 80 15.22 -4.71 -6.41
C LYS A 80 14.37 -4.45 -7.65
N ALA A 81 13.40 -3.52 -7.58
CA ALA A 81 12.64 -3.07 -8.75
C ALA A 81 13.53 -2.48 -9.85
N ARG A 82 14.74 -2.03 -9.51
CA ARG A 82 15.78 -1.64 -10.48
C ARG A 82 16.08 -2.75 -11.50
N GLU A 83 16.05 -4.02 -11.09
CA GLU A 83 16.26 -5.16 -12.01
C GLU A 83 15.26 -5.11 -13.18
N LEU A 84 14.02 -4.67 -12.92
CA LEU A 84 12.98 -4.56 -13.94
C LEU A 84 13.21 -3.40 -14.93
N LEU A 85 13.95 -2.36 -14.52
CA LEU A 85 14.29 -1.24 -15.41
C LEU A 85 15.27 -1.68 -16.51
N ALA A 86 16.18 -2.60 -16.17
CA ALA A 86 17.18 -3.14 -17.09
C ALA A 86 16.59 -4.10 -18.13
N LEU A 87 15.36 -4.60 -17.92
CA LEU A 87 14.70 -5.50 -18.86
C LEU A 87 14.10 -4.71 -20.03
N PRO A 88 14.38 -5.08 -21.30
CA PRO A 88 13.79 -4.40 -22.44
C PRO A 88 12.26 -4.55 -22.45
N LYS A 89 11.78 -5.73 -22.07
CA LYS A 89 10.36 -6.07 -22.01
C LYS A 89 10.03 -6.91 -20.79
N ILE A 90 8.88 -6.66 -20.19
CA ILE A 90 8.26 -7.52 -19.18
C ILE A 90 7.32 -8.49 -19.88
N HIS A 91 7.51 -9.80 -19.66
CA HIS A 91 6.79 -10.83 -20.39
C HIS A 91 5.49 -11.25 -19.71
N THR A 92 5.57 -11.47 -18.40
CA THR A 92 4.47 -12.06 -17.62
C THR A 92 4.22 -11.19 -16.39
N LEU A 93 2.96 -10.90 -16.09
CA LEU A 93 2.57 -10.14 -14.92
C LEU A 93 1.54 -10.93 -14.09
N PRO A 94 1.48 -10.72 -12.76
CA PRO A 94 0.38 -11.21 -11.96
C PRO A 94 -0.96 -10.66 -12.45
N SER A 95 -2.05 -11.39 -12.18
CA SER A 95 -3.40 -10.95 -12.52
C SER A 95 -3.70 -9.56 -11.97
N ASN A 96 -4.48 -8.79 -12.73
CA ASN A 96 -4.92 -7.43 -12.38
C ASN A 96 -3.76 -6.47 -12.04
N THR A 97 -2.55 -6.72 -12.57
CA THR A 97 -1.37 -5.90 -12.34
C THR A 97 -0.87 -5.30 -13.66
N ILE A 98 -0.54 -4.02 -13.64
CA ILE A 98 0.02 -3.27 -14.76
C ILE A 98 1.31 -2.62 -14.30
N ILE A 99 2.31 -2.59 -15.19
CA ILE A 99 3.56 -1.86 -14.97
C ILE A 99 3.63 -0.71 -15.97
N ARG A 100 4.00 0.48 -15.50
CA ARG A 100 4.37 1.61 -16.33
C ARG A 100 5.79 2.03 -15.99
N PHE A 101 6.58 2.40 -16.98
CA PHE A 101 7.92 2.90 -16.77
C PHE A 101 7.92 4.42 -16.87
N LEU A 102 8.78 5.06 -16.07
CA LEU A 102 9.14 6.46 -16.23
C LEU A 102 10.34 6.51 -17.18
N GLY A 103 10.15 7.14 -18.33
CA GLY A 103 11.14 7.17 -19.42
C GLY A 103 11.10 5.95 -20.33
N GLU A 104 12.01 5.93 -21.29
CA GLU A 104 12.10 4.89 -22.33
C GLU A 104 13.33 4.01 -22.13
N TYR A 105 13.26 2.76 -22.60
CA TYR A 105 14.43 1.87 -22.54
C TYR A 105 15.54 2.38 -23.47
N PRO A 106 16.81 2.41 -23.04
CA PRO A 106 17.36 1.90 -21.77
C PRO A 106 17.39 2.91 -20.61
N ASN A 107 17.04 4.18 -20.85
CA ASN A 107 17.15 5.29 -19.90
C ASN A 107 15.90 5.46 -19.03
N ARG A 108 15.39 4.36 -18.46
CA ARG A 108 14.24 4.42 -17.56
C ARG A 108 14.70 4.87 -16.17
N THR A 109 14.03 5.87 -15.61
CA THR A 109 14.36 6.44 -14.30
C THR A 109 13.47 5.90 -13.18
N GLY A 110 12.39 5.20 -13.51
CA GLY A 110 11.50 4.66 -12.50
C GLY A 110 10.44 3.71 -13.04
N ILE A 111 9.69 3.13 -12.11
CA ILE A 111 8.70 2.10 -12.37
C ILE A 111 7.48 2.32 -11.48
N LYS A 112 6.30 2.32 -12.11
CA LYS A 112 5.00 2.34 -11.45
C LYS A 112 4.36 0.96 -11.56
N ILE A 113 4.10 0.33 -10.43
CA ILE A 113 3.34 -0.92 -10.35
C ILE A 113 1.93 -0.55 -9.90
N ILE A 114 0.93 -0.95 -10.67
CA ILE A 114 -0.49 -0.65 -10.42
C ILE A 114 -1.22 -1.98 -10.29
N ARG A 115 -1.98 -2.14 -9.22
CA ARG A 115 -2.83 -3.30 -8.98
C ARG A 115 -4.28 -2.87 -8.83
N TYR A 116 -5.16 -3.57 -9.52
CA TYR A 116 -6.60 -3.39 -9.44
C TYR A 116 -7.23 -4.51 -8.62
N ASN A 117 -8.20 -4.14 -7.81
CA ASN A 117 -9.07 -5.04 -7.08
C ASN A 117 -10.51 -4.62 -7.39
N VAL A 118 -11.20 -5.42 -8.19
CA VAL A 118 -12.58 -5.16 -8.61
C VAL A 118 -13.48 -6.08 -7.81
N ILE A 119 -14.45 -5.50 -7.10
CA ILE A 119 -15.47 -6.22 -6.37
C ILE A 119 -16.76 -6.15 -7.19
N GLU A 120 -17.15 -7.28 -7.74
CA GLU A 120 -18.41 -7.45 -8.48
C GLU A 120 -19.60 -7.55 -7.50
N ASP A 121 -20.78 -7.13 -7.96
CA ASP A 121 -22.00 -7.29 -7.17
C ASP A 121 -22.34 -8.79 -7.03
N PRO A 122 -22.53 -9.32 -5.81
CA PRO A 122 -22.95 -10.71 -5.62
C PRO A 122 -24.31 -11.05 -6.26
N LEU A 123 -25.16 -10.05 -6.53
CA LEU A 123 -26.47 -10.23 -7.15
C LEU A 123 -26.42 -10.15 -8.68
N ASP A 124 -25.45 -9.43 -9.24
CA ASP A 124 -25.27 -9.29 -10.68
C ASP A 124 -23.78 -9.15 -11.04
N ARG A 125 -23.19 -10.24 -11.55
CA ARG A 125 -21.75 -10.29 -11.89
C ARG A 125 -21.34 -9.35 -13.02
N LEU A 126 -22.30 -8.79 -13.76
CA LEU A 126 -22.02 -7.79 -14.80
C LEU A 126 -21.85 -6.38 -14.22
N ASN A 127 -22.28 -6.16 -12.98
CA ASN A 127 -22.20 -4.87 -12.31
C ASN A 127 -21.01 -4.83 -11.33
N ILE A 128 -20.17 -3.81 -11.49
CA ILE A 128 -19.07 -3.53 -10.57
C ILE A 128 -19.66 -2.80 -9.36
N LYS A 129 -19.44 -3.34 -8.16
CA LYS A 129 -19.86 -2.72 -6.91
C LYS A 129 -18.84 -1.71 -6.41
N SER A 130 -17.56 -2.07 -6.43
CA SER A 130 -16.46 -1.16 -6.10
C SER A 130 -15.17 -1.54 -6.80
N SER A 131 -14.30 -0.56 -6.99
CA SER A 131 -12.96 -0.71 -7.57
C SER A 131 -11.94 -0.06 -6.65
N GLU A 132 -10.87 -0.79 -6.36
CA GLU A 132 -9.73 -0.32 -5.60
C GLU A 132 -8.48 -0.41 -6.48
N GLU A 133 -7.82 0.74 -6.68
CA GLU A 133 -6.54 0.87 -7.36
C GLU A 133 -5.46 1.16 -6.31
N LYS A 134 -4.47 0.28 -6.18
CA LYS A 134 -3.26 0.56 -5.41
C LYS A 134 -2.09 0.67 -6.36
N SER A 135 -1.30 1.73 -6.23
CA SER A 135 -0.09 1.89 -7.03
C SER A 135 1.09 2.37 -6.22
N ILE A 136 2.27 1.87 -6.58
CA ILE A 136 3.55 2.33 -6.05
C ILE A 136 4.43 2.76 -7.22
N LEU A 137 4.97 3.97 -7.11
CA LEU A 137 5.98 4.54 -7.98
C LEU A 137 7.31 4.51 -7.26
N LEU A 138 8.32 3.98 -7.92
CA LEU A 138 9.69 3.93 -7.45
C LEU A 138 10.56 4.66 -8.47
N GLU A 139 11.14 5.79 -8.08
CA GLU A 139 12.09 6.54 -8.89
C GLU A 139 13.50 6.33 -8.38
N PHE A 140 14.45 6.24 -9.30
CA PHE A 140 15.84 5.95 -9.04
C PHE A 140 16.72 7.04 -9.61
N ASN A 141 17.66 7.51 -8.79
CA ASN A 141 18.78 8.31 -9.24
C ASN A 141 20.06 7.45 -9.19
N GLY A 142 20.57 7.06 -10.36
CA GLY A 142 21.61 6.03 -10.41
C GLY A 142 21.10 4.76 -9.74
N SER A 143 21.87 4.16 -8.84
CA SER A 143 21.48 2.96 -8.08
C SER A 143 20.62 3.23 -6.84
N VAL A 144 20.41 4.50 -6.48
CA VAL A 144 19.75 4.91 -5.25
C VAL A 144 18.27 5.12 -5.51
N LEU A 145 17.43 4.61 -4.61
CA LEU A 145 16.00 4.90 -4.61
C LEU A 145 15.82 6.34 -4.14
N SER A 146 15.39 7.22 -5.04
CA SER A 146 15.33 8.66 -4.81
C SER A 146 13.96 9.14 -4.41
N ARG A 147 12.88 8.47 -4.83
CA ARG A 147 11.51 8.88 -4.49
C ARG A 147 10.58 7.70 -4.49
N ILE A 148 9.65 7.70 -3.54
CA ILE A 148 8.55 6.75 -3.46
C ILE A 148 7.24 7.52 -3.44
N GLU A 149 6.31 7.14 -4.32
CA GLU A 149 4.95 7.64 -4.27
C GLU A 149 4.00 6.45 -4.22
N TYR A 150 3.15 6.42 -3.20
CA TYR A 150 2.10 5.44 -3.04
C TYR A 150 0.75 6.10 -3.23
N ILE A 151 -0.13 5.48 -4.01
CA ILE A 151 -1.49 5.96 -4.24
C ILE A 151 -2.48 4.83 -4.02
N VAL A 152 -3.49 5.10 -3.21
CA VAL A 152 -4.70 4.28 -3.07
C VAL A 152 -5.88 5.09 -3.58
N LYS A 153 -6.62 4.52 -4.53
CA LYS A 153 -7.90 5.05 -5.00
C LYS A 153 -8.98 4.03 -4.75
N ILE A 154 -10.08 4.47 -4.17
CA ILE A 154 -11.25 3.64 -3.94
C ILE A 154 -12.43 4.34 -4.59
N GLU A 155 -13.11 3.63 -5.48
CA GLU A 155 -14.31 4.08 -6.16
C GLU A 155 -15.45 3.10 -5.88
N GLU A 156 -16.58 3.61 -5.41
CA GLU A 156 -17.80 2.84 -5.20
C GLU A 156 -18.86 3.21 -6.24
N THR A 157 -19.53 2.21 -6.80
CA THR A 157 -20.56 2.44 -7.81
C THR A 157 -21.86 2.86 -7.15
N GLY A 158 -22.41 4.02 -7.54
CA GLY A 158 -23.69 4.53 -7.05
C GLY A 158 -23.59 5.50 -5.86
N SER A 159 -22.39 5.75 -5.34
CA SER A 159 -22.10 6.79 -4.36
C SER A 159 -21.02 7.75 -4.91
N SER A 160 -21.10 9.04 -4.56
CA SER A 160 -20.12 10.05 -5.01
C SER A 160 -18.75 10.04 -4.29
N PRO A 161 -18.49 9.39 -3.13
CA PRO A 161 -17.19 9.53 -2.49
C PRO A 161 -16.16 8.69 -3.25
N ARG A 162 -15.30 9.39 -3.99
CA ARG A 162 -14.00 8.87 -4.42
C ARG A 162 -13.01 9.21 -3.32
N THR A 163 -12.46 8.18 -2.68
CA THR A 163 -11.37 8.34 -1.72
C THR A 163 -10.05 8.16 -2.45
N TYR A 164 -9.17 9.13 -2.26
CA TYR A 164 -7.82 9.14 -2.79
C TYR A 164 -6.85 9.41 -1.64
N THR A 165 -5.89 8.52 -1.46
CA THR A 165 -4.80 8.71 -0.51
C THR A 165 -3.49 8.61 -1.27
N LYS A 166 -2.67 9.65 -1.20
CA LYS A 166 -1.32 9.68 -1.73
C LYS A 166 -0.34 9.85 -0.58
N ILE A 167 0.70 9.04 -0.59
CA ILE A 167 1.82 9.13 0.34
C ILE A 167 3.06 9.39 -0.50
N LEU A 168 3.77 10.47 -0.21
CA LEU A 168 4.98 10.87 -0.91
C LEU A 168 6.15 10.88 0.07
N ASP A 169 7.23 10.21 -0.33
CA ASP A 169 8.51 10.24 0.34
C ASP A 169 9.58 10.62 -0.70
N GLU A 170 10.19 11.79 -0.52
CA GLU A 170 11.24 12.32 -1.40
C GLU A 170 12.64 11.93 -0.95
N THR A 171 12.82 11.42 0.27
CA THR A 171 14.13 11.03 0.80
C THR A 171 14.09 9.65 1.49
N PRO A 172 13.64 8.58 0.80
CA PRO A 172 13.40 7.29 1.44
C PRO A 172 14.66 6.67 2.05
N MET A 173 15.85 7.08 1.60
CA MET A 173 17.13 6.54 2.06
C MET A 173 17.74 7.29 3.25
N ASP A 174 17.13 8.39 3.69
CA ASP A 174 17.67 9.22 4.75
C ASP A 174 17.41 8.61 6.14
N GLU A 175 18.09 9.15 7.16
CA GLU A 175 17.99 8.64 8.53
C GLU A 175 16.61 8.91 9.15
N THR A 176 15.92 9.95 8.68
CA THR A 176 14.63 10.42 9.21
C THR A 176 13.50 10.17 8.22
N ILE A 177 12.41 9.53 8.67
CA ILE A 177 11.22 9.20 7.84
C ILE A 177 10.04 10.14 8.17
N ASN A 178 10.31 11.25 8.85
CA ASN A 178 9.29 12.17 9.35
C ASN A 178 8.93 13.30 8.37
N ASP A 179 9.63 13.34 7.24
CA ASP A 179 9.42 14.21 6.07
C ASP A 179 8.32 13.69 5.13
N LEU A 180 7.82 12.48 5.35
CA LEU A 180 6.76 11.86 4.57
C LEU A 180 5.49 12.73 4.53
N GLU A 181 5.00 13.00 3.32
CA GLU A 181 3.79 13.79 3.07
C GLU A 181 2.58 12.90 2.80
N ILE A 182 1.46 13.21 3.44
CA ILE A 182 0.20 12.48 3.28
C ILE A 182 -0.84 13.42 2.72
N HIS A 183 -1.39 13.04 1.56
CA HIS A 183 -2.48 13.73 0.90
C HIS A 183 -3.70 12.83 0.93
N THR A 184 -4.80 13.32 1.49
CA THR A 184 -6.08 12.61 1.50
C THR A 184 -7.15 13.47 0.84
N LEU A 185 -7.92 12.88 -0.05
CA LEU A 185 -9.05 13.50 -0.71
C LEU A 185 -10.26 12.59 -0.54
N ASP A 186 -11.29 13.07 0.16
CA ASP A 186 -12.51 12.33 0.46
C ASP A 186 -13.74 13.02 -0.13
N GLY A 187 -13.74 13.20 -1.46
CA GLY A 187 -14.81 13.82 -2.26
C GLY A 187 -15.17 15.30 -1.94
N ILE A 188 -15.01 15.75 -0.70
CA ILE A 188 -15.47 17.02 -0.14
C ILE A 188 -14.29 17.84 0.37
N SER A 189 -13.30 17.20 1.02
CA SER A 189 -12.09 17.86 1.52
C SER A 189 -10.84 17.24 0.92
N SER A 190 -9.82 18.09 0.72
CA SER A 190 -8.47 17.71 0.36
C SER A 190 -7.55 18.20 1.46
N ASP A 191 -6.94 17.28 2.18
CA ASP A 191 -6.02 17.57 3.27
C ASP A 191 -4.61 17.14 2.88
N LEU A 192 -3.64 18.01 3.15
CA LEU A 192 -2.22 17.75 3.02
C LEU A 192 -1.58 18.01 4.37
N TYR A 193 -0.91 17.01 4.91
CA TYR A 193 -0.17 17.17 6.16
C TYR A 193 1.12 16.33 6.15
N PRO A 194 2.23 16.89 6.66
CA PRO A 194 3.45 16.12 6.86
C PRO A 194 3.29 15.17 8.05
N LEU A 195 3.99 14.04 8.04
CA LEU A 195 3.93 13.03 9.11
C LEU A 195 4.39 13.60 10.46
N SER A 196 5.31 14.57 10.44
CA SER A 196 5.77 15.32 11.61
C SER A 196 4.66 16.09 12.33
N ALA A 197 3.59 16.50 11.63
CA ALA A 197 2.44 17.18 12.23
C ALA A 197 1.55 16.24 13.05
N ILE A 198 1.66 14.91 12.85
CA ILE A 198 0.90 13.93 13.62
C ILE A 198 1.52 13.79 15.01
N PRO A 199 0.75 13.91 16.11
CA PRO A 199 1.27 13.80 17.46
C PRO A 199 1.80 12.38 17.74
N ASN A 200 2.91 12.32 18.48
CA ASN A 200 3.54 11.06 18.90
C ASN A 200 3.96 11.02 20.38
N SER A 201 3.32 11.80 21.24
CA SER A 201 3.70 11.94 22.65
C SER A 201 2.69 11.29 23.62
N GLY A 202 3.21 10.58 24.63
CA GLY A 202 2.40 10.04 25.74
C GLY A 202 1.44 8.93 25.30
N ILE A 203 0.14 9.13 25.55
CA ILE A 203 -0.92 8.17 25.20
C ILE A 203 -1.26 8.22 23.70
N ASN A 204 -1.08 9.39 23.07
CA ASN A 204 -1.40 9.61 21.66
C ASN A 204 -0.19 9.30 20.77
N LYS A 205 0.05 8.01 20.55
CA LYS A 205 1.06 7.47 19.63
C LYS A 205 0.51 7.29 18.20
N SER A 206 -0.14 8.33 17.68
CA SER A 206 -0.86 8.25 16.40
C SER A 206 0.11 8.03 15.23
N ARG A 207 1.29 8.64 15.28
CA ARG A 207 2.33 8.45 14.25
C ARG A 207 2.85 7.01 14.23
N ASN A 208 3.17 6.42 15.39
CA ASN A 208 3.57 5.02 15.47
C ASN A 208 2.46 4.09 14.96
N SER A 209 1.19 4.37 15.31
CA SER A 209 0.05 3.60 14.81
C SER A 209 -0.07 3.69 13.28
N PHE A 210 0.09 4.88 12.69
CA PHE A 210 0.10 5.05 11.24
C PHE A 210 1.24 4.25 10.58
N LYS A 211 2.48 4.43 11.04
CA LYS A 211 3.67 3.72 10.55
C LYS A 211 3.45 2.19 10.60
N LYS A 212 2.99 1.67 11.73
CA LYS A 212 2.81 0.23 11.99
C LYS A 212 1.59 -0.39 11.29
N ASN A 213 0.42 0.22 11.45
CA ASN A 213 -0.84 -0.42 11.09
C ASN A 213 -1.24 -0.17 9.64
N PHE A 214 -0.68 0.87 9.01
CA PHE A 214 -1.00 1.28 7.67
C PHE A 214 0.24 1.23 6.77
N TYR A 215 1.22 2.11 7.00
CA TYR A 215 2.30 2.31 6.04
C TYR A 215 3.17 1.07 5.82
N LEU A 216 3.63 0.41 6.89
CA LEU A 216 4.41 -0.83 6.78
C LEU A 216 3.65 -1.93 6.06
N LYS A 217 2.33 -2.05 6.26
CA LYS A 217 1.53 -3.06 5.54
C LYS A 217 1.48 -2.78 4.04
N LEU A 218 1.35 -1.51 3.65
CA LEU A 218 1.37 -1.11 2.25
C LEU A 218 2.72 -1.41 1.58
N LEU A 219 3.82 -1.12 2.27
CA LEU A 219 5.17 -1.44 1.80
C LEU A 219 5.37 -2.96 1.68
N GLN A 220 4.92 -3.73 2.67
CA GLN A 220 5.00 -5.19 2.66
C GLN A 220 4.18 -5.79 1.51
N GLU A 221 2.95 -5.34 1.30
CA GLU A 221 2.11 -5.76 0.17
C GLU A 221 2.80 -5.47 -1.18
N SER A 222 3.42 -4.31 -1.30
CA SER A 222 4.13 -3.88 -2.51
C SER A 222 5.39 -4.71 -2.75
N LEU A 223 6.14 -5.02 -1.69
CA LEU A 223 7.34 -5.85 -1.76
C LEU A 223 7.01 -7.29 -2.18
N ILE A 224 5.92 -7.87 -1.67
CA ILE A 224 5.45 -9.19 -2.09
C ILE A 224 5.12 -9.18 -3.59
N GLN A 225 4.39 -8.17 -4.07
CA GLN A 225 4.06 -8.05 -5.50
C GLN A 225 5.30 -7.90 -6.38
N LEU A 226 6.25 -7.06 -5.97
CA LEU A 226 7.51 -6.89 -6.68
C LEU A 226 8.28 -8.20 -6.79
N ASN A 227 8.41 -8.95 -5.69
CA ASN A 227 9.11 -10.23 -5.69
C ASN A 227 8.43 -11.25 -6.61
N LEU A 228 7.10 -11.28 -6.65
CA LEU A 228 6.35 -12.14 -7.56
C LEU A 228 6.63 -11.77 -9.03
N ILE A 229 6.63 -10.47 -9.37
CA ILE A 229 6.95 -10.02 -10.73
C ILE A 229 8.37 -10.44 -11.13
N LEU A 230 9.35 -10.24 -10.24
CA LEU A 230 10.74 -10.64 -10.47
C LEU A 230 10.89 -12.14 -10.69
N GLN A 231 10.20 -12.96 -9.88
CA GLN A 231 10.19 -14.41 -10.01
C GLN A 231 9.60 -14.84 -11.36
N LEU A 232 8.50 -14.24 -11.79
CA LEU A 232 7.88 -14.52 -13.09
C LEU A 232 8.79 -14.17 -14.28
N GLN A 233 9.59 -13.10 -14.18
CA GLN A 233 10.57 -12.77 -15.22
C GLN A 233 11.67 -13.84 -15.29
N LYS A 234 12.25 -14.22 -14.15
CA LYS A 234 13.30 -15.25 -14.07
C LYS A 234 12.82 -16.61 -14.61
N GLN A 235 11.58 -17.00 -14.28
CA GLN A 235 10.99 -18.23 -14.82
C GLN A 235 10.82 -18.17 -16.34
N THR A 236 10.40 -17.02 -16.88
CA THR A 236 10.21 -16.84 -18.32
C THR A 236 11.54 -16.91 -19.07
N GLU A 237 12.58 -16.28 -18.54
CA GLU A 237 13.94 -16.33 -19.08
C GLU A 237 14.49 -17.76 -19.14
N ASN A 238 14.40 -18.51 -18.03
CA ASN A 238 14.84 -19.90 -17.97
C ASN A 238 14.08 -20.80 -18.96
N THR A 239 12.76 -20.61 -19.08
CA THR A 239 11.94 -21.37 -20.03
C THR A 239 12.36 -21.10 -21.47
N ASN A 240 12.67 -19.85 -21.80
CA ASN A 240 13.12 -19.47 -23.13
C ASN A 240 14.53 -20.01 -23.43
N GLN A 241 15.44 -20.00 -22.46
CA GLN A 241 16.76 -20.60 -22.60
C GLN A 241 16.68 -22.11 -22.85
N ASN A 242 15.86 -22.84 -22.08
CA ASN A 242 15.68 -24.28 -22.27
C ASN A 242 15.12 -24.63 -23.65
N LYS A 243 14.15 -23.85 -24.15
CA LYS A 243 13.63 -24.01 -25.52
C LYS A 243 14.71 -23.83 -26.58
N ARG A 244 15.56 -22.81 -26.44
CA ARG A 244 16.69 -22.55 -27.36
C ARG A 244 17.73 -23.67 -27.33
N ILE A 245 18.08 -24.17 -26.15
CA ILE A 245 19.02 -25.29 -26.01
C ILE A 245 18.44 -26.55 -26.68
N ASN A 246 17.16 -26.84 -26.46
CA ASN A 246 16.51 -28.00 -27.07
C ASN A 246 16.42 -27.88 -28.60
N SER A 247 16.15 -26.69 -29.15
CA SER A 247 16.19 -26.49 -30.60
C SER A 247 17.59 -26.72 -31.17
N LEU A 248 18.65 -26.25 -30.48
CA LEU A 248 20.03 -26.46 -30.90
C LEU A 248 20.42 -27.94 -30.88
N LYS A 249 20.05 -28.68 -29.82
CA LYS A 249 20.27 -30.13 -29.74
C LYS A 249 19.59 -30.87 -30.89
N ASN A 250 18.35 -30.49 -31.21
CA ASN A 250 17.61 -31.11 -32.31
C ASN A 250 18.23 -30.80 -33.69
N SER A 251 18.88 -29.65 -33.85
CA SER A 251 19.61 -29.30 -35.09
C SER A 251 20.96 -30.00 -35.24
N LEU A 252 21.55 -30.50 -34.14
CA LEU A 252 22.88 -31.13 -34.14
C LEU A 252 22.85 -32.66 -34.16
N ASN A 253 21.69 -33.28 -33.94
CA ASN A 253 21.53 -34.73 -34.14
C ASN A 253 21.49 -35.03 -35.65
N TYR A 254 22.66 -35.39 -36.20
CA TYR A 254 22.81 -36.03 -37.51
C TYR A 254 23.13 -37.51 -37.34
#